data_AF-A0A2W5AU94-F1
#
_entry.id   AF-A0A2W5AU94-F1
#
_cell.length_a   1.000
_cell.length_b   1.000
_cell.length_c   1.000
_cell.angle_alpha   90.00
_cell.angle_beta   90.00
_cell.angle_gamma   90.00
#
_symmetry.space_group_name_H-M   'P 1'
#
loop_
_entity.id
_entity.type
_entity.pdbx_description
1 polymer ?
#
loop_
_entity_poly.entity_id
_entity_poly.type
_entity_poly.pdbx_seq_one_letter_code
_entity_poly.pdbx_strand_id
1 'polypeptide(L)' 'SEILADHDLAVEILKFHQYEIFEATATFIFATHNGKRTWAVGFGADRDTSIANALCSAAALLHRR' A
#
# COMPACT_ATOMS: atom_id res chain seq x y z
N SER A 1 -2.71 -3.74 -17.75
CA SER A 1 -2.51 -4.10 -16.34
C SER A 1 -1.66 -3.00 -15.75
N GLU A 2 -2.12 -2.31 -14.71
CA GLU A 2 -1.36 -1.24 -14.05
C GLU A 2 -0.68 -1.85 -12.82
N ILE A 3 0.49 -2.47 -13.04
CA ILE A 3 1.26 -3.09 -11.96
C ILE A 3 2.39 -2.14 -11.59
N LEU A 4 2.50 -1.78 -10.32
CA LEU A 4 3.53 -0.86 -9.83
C LEU A 4 4.96 -1.25 -10.26
N ALA A 5 5.24 -2.55 -10.33
CA ALA A 5 6.53 -3.08 -10.80
C ALA A 5 6.84 -2.70 -12.26
N ASP A 6 5.82 -2.64 -13.13
CA ASP A 6 5.99 -2.25 -14.54
C ASP A 6 6.35 -0.76 -14.70
N HIS A 7 6.16 0.03 -13.63
CA HIS A 7 6.45 1.46 -13.56
C HIS A 7 7.64 1.81 -12.66
N ASP A 8 8.53 0.84 -12.37
CA ASP A 8 9.69 1.01 -11.47
C ASP A 8 9.31 1.40 -10.03
N LEU A 9 8.06 1.14 -9.63
CA LEU A 9 7.52 1.42 -8.30
C LEU A 9 7.29 0.14 -7.51
N ALA A 10 8.13 -0.88 -7.69
CA ALA A 10 7.95 -2.19 -7.05
C ALA A 10 7.79 -2.07 -5.52
N VAL A 11 6.80 -2.79 -4.98
CA VAL A 11 6.46 -2.85 -3.55
C VAL A 11 6.28 -4.32 -3.18
N GLU A 12 7.02 -4.79 -2.17
CA GLU A 12 6.78 -6.10 -1.55
C GLU A 12 6.08 -5.91 -0.19
N ILE A 13 4.97 -6.60 0.02
CA ILE A 13 4.22 -6.57 1.29
C ILE A 13 4.81 -7.59 2.26
N LEU A 14 5.27 -7.11 3.41
CA LEU A 14 5.79 -7.93 4.51
C LEU A 14 4.72 -8.24 5.57
N LYS A 15 3.77 -7.31 5.78
CA LYS A 15 2.62 -7.50 6.68
C LYS A 15 1.41 -6.80 6.12
N PHE A 16 0.23 -7.39 6.35
CA PHE A 16 -1.04 -6.88 5.87
C PHE A 16 -2.08 -6.95 7.00
N HIS A 17 -2.75 -5.83 7.26
CA HIS A 17 -3.89 -5.75 8.16
C HIS A 17 -4.98 -4.91 7.51
N GLN A 18 -6.20 -5.43 7.47
CA GLN A 18 -7.34 -4.72 6.89
C GLN A 18 -8.52 -4.78 7.86
N TYR A 19 -9.16 -3.64 8.05
CA TYR A 19 -10.29 -3.49 8.95
C TYR A 19 -11.41 -2.73 8.25
N GLU A 20 -12.63 -3.26 8.33
CA GLU A 20 -13.82 -2.45 8.12
C GLU A 20 -13.94 -1.51 9.32
N ILE A 21 -13.94 -0.22 9.03
CA ILE A 21 -14.33 0.86 9.94
C ILE A 21 -15.69 1.38 9.49
N PHE A 22 -16.35 2.19 10.32
CA PHE A 22 -17.77 2.53 10.18
C PHE A 22 -18.27 2.70 8.73
N GLU A 23 -17.70 3.64 7.97
CA GLU A 23 -18.12 3.93 6.59
C GLU A 23 -16.99 3.70 5.56
N ALA A 24 -15.94 2.97 5.92
CA ALA A 24 -14.79 2.76 5.05
C ALA A 24 -14.01 1.49 5.39
N THR A 25 -13.11 1.08 4.52
CA THR A 25 -12.08 0.09 4.84
C THR A 25 -10.73 0.77 5.00
N ALA A 26 -10.02 0.43 6.07
CA ALA A 26 -8.63 0.84 6.29
C ALA A 26 -7.70 -0.35 6.08
N THR A 27 -6.72 -0.20 5.20
CA THR A 27 -5.66 -1.19 4.95
C THR A 27 -4.32 -0.63 5.41
N PHE A 28 -3.62 -1.38 6.24
CA PHE A 28 -2.27 -1.10 6.74
C PHE A 28 -1.32 -2.13 6.17
N ILE A 29 -0.25 -1.68 5.53
CA ILE A 29 0.80 -2.57 5.02
C ILE A 29 2.16 -2.16 5.55
N PHE A 30 2.94 -3.16 5.97
CA PHE A 30 4.38 -3.01 6.12
C PHE A 30 5.01 -3.49 4.84
N ALA A 31 5.79 -2.65 4.19
CA ALA A 31 6.30 -2.92 2.85
C ALA A 31 7.78 -2.60 2.70
N THR A 32 8.41 -3.18 1.69
CA THR A 32 9.84 -3.03 1.42
C THR A 32 10.15 -2.84 -0.08
N HIS A 33 11.22 -2.12 -0.35
CA HIS A 33 11.87 -2.03 -1.66
C HIS A 33 13.36 -1.67 -1.47
N ASN A 34 14.27 -2.38 -2.14
CA ASN A 34 15.73 -2.15 -2.09
C ASN A 34 16.30 -1.88 -0.68
N GLY A 35 15.86 -2.67 0.31
CA GLY A 35 16.31 -2.58 1.70
C GLY A 35 15.64 -1.48 2.54
N LYS A 36 14.90 -0.55 1.94
CA LYS A 36 14.07 0.43 2.64
C LYS A 36 12.73 -0.21 3.03
N ARG A 37 12.27 0.07 4.25
CA ARG A 37 11.01 -0.45 4.79
C ARG A 37 10.13 0.67 5.32
N THR A 38 8.83 0.55 5.16
CA THR A 38 7.87 1.53 5.67
C THR A 38 6.55 0.89 6.04
N TRP A 39 5.87 1.48 7.01
CA TRP A 39 4.43 1.30 7.14
C TRP A 39 3.72 2.29 6.22
N ALA A 40 2.61 1.86 5.65
CA ALA A 40 1.70 2.68 4.85
C ALA A 40 0.25 2.34 5.20
N VAL A 41 -0.63 3.32 4.99
CA VAL A 41 -2.07 3.17 5.19
C VAL A 41 -2.81 3.66 3.95
N GLY A 42 -3.91 3.00 3.63
CA GLY A 42 -4.87 3.39 2.61
C GLY A 42 -6.30 3.22 3.10
N PHE A 43 -7.13 4.23 2.86
CA PHE A 43 -8.58 4.18 3.10
C PHE A 43 -9.31 4.00 1.79
N GLY A 44 -10.46 3.35 1.79
CA GLY A 44 -11.32 3.22 0.62
C GLY A 44 -12.76 2.95 1.00
N ALA A 45 -13.71 3.21 0.09
CA ALA A 45 -15.11 2.85 0.29
C ALA A 45 -15.30 1.33 0.43
N ASP A 46 -14.39 0.55 -0.17
CA ASP A 46 -14.34 -0.89 -0.11
C ASP A 46 -12.91 -1.41 0.12
N ARG A 47 -12.81 -2.74 0.25
CA ARG A 47 -11.54 -3.45 0.48
C ARG A 47 -10.53 -3.17 -0.64
N ASP A 48 -10.94 -3.29 -1.89
CA ASP A 48 -10.04 -3.19 -3.05
C ASP A 48 -9.46 -1.77 -3.17
N THR A 49 -10.31 -0.76 -3.03
CA THR A 49 -9.92 0.65 -3.04
C THR A 49 -8.95 0.96 -1.90
N SER A 50 -9.20 0.42 -0.70
CA SER A 50 -8.30 0.63 0.44
C SER A 50 -6.92 -0.01 0.22
N ILE A 51 -6.86 -1.18 -0.43
CA ILE A 51 -5.62 -1.88 -0.77
C ILE A 51 -4.84 -1.08 -1.83
N ALA A 52 -5.50 -0.65 -2.89
CA ALA A 52 -4.88 0.16 -3.95
C ALA A 52 -4.28 1.44 -3.37
N ASN A 53 -5.02 2.13 -2.49
CA ASN A 53 -4.53 3.33 -1.82
C ASN A 53 -3.36 3.05 -0.87
N ALA A 54 -3.37 1.92 -0.17
CA ALA A 54 -2.26 1.53 0.71
C ALA A 54 -0.98 1.23 -0.09
N LEU A 55 -1.11 0.53 -1.23
CA LEU A 55 -0.02 0.25 -2.16
C LEU A 55 0.57 1.54 -2.76
N CYS A 56 -0.28 2.47 -3.22
CA CYS A 56 0.16 3.77 -3.71
C CYS A 56 0.92 4.57 -2.64
N SER A 57 0.42 4.57 -1.40
CA SER A 57 1.05 5.21 -0.25
C SER A 57 2.42 4.58 0.05
N ALA A 58 2.52 3.25 0.05
CA ALA A 58 3.79 2.55 0.23
C ALA A 58 4.79 2.86 -0.90
N ALA A 59 4.35 2.84 -2.17
CA ALA A 59 5.20 3.18 -3.30
C ALA A 59 5.76 4.59 -3.17
N ALA A 60 4.92 5.58 -2.87
CA ALA A 60 5.36 6.97 -2.68
C ALA A 60 6.39 7.10 -1.54
N LEU A 61 6.20 6.38 -0.43
CA LEU A 61 7.12 6.41 0.71
C LEU A 61 8.45 5.70 0.41
N LEU A 62 8.41 4.56 -0.28
CA LEU A 62 9.60 3.77 -0.62
C LEU A 62 10.45 4.46 -1.68
N HIS A 63 9.82 5.06 -2.70
CA HIS A 63 10.50 5.62 -3.88
C HIS A 63 10.78 7.12 -3.82
N ARG A 64 10.45 7.82 -2.72
CA ARG A 64 10.92 9.21 -2.54
C ARG A 64 12.45 9.25 -2.40
N ARG A 65 13.07 10.20 -3.12
CA ARG A 65 14.50 10.55 -3.00
C ARG A 65 14.81 11.16 -1.63
#